data_AF-A0AAV5SHY7-F1
#
_entry.id   AF-A0AAV5SHY7-F1
#
_cell.length_a   1.000
_cell.length_b   1.000
_cell.length_c   1.000
_cell.angle_alpha   90.00
_cell.angle_beta   90.00
_cell.angle_gamma   90.00
#
_symmetry.space_group_name_H-M   'P 1'
#
loop_
_entity.id
_entity.type
_entity.pdbx_description
1 polymer ?
#
loop_
_entity_poly.entity_id
_entity_poly.type
_entity_poly.pdbx_seq_one_letter_code
_entity_poly.pdbx_strand_id
1 'polypeptide(L)'
;MSVYQNDEHMPYSDRVTVSVSQEGMIYSFALIITESSIEDSGRITFVANNEFGMDKVAIDLLVEPSSIPVPTNDFVGDPAKVIIPLQNTIVKEGETARLRGRIAGFPLPDVIILRDGLEINLEFDDHIEFLQKPNGEIILNILDCSPFDDDEYTLLVENMAGIDSCEFEIFVVEEPFDMNESLDRRRQRRRMRKLKGGLQMDDDDEDLSERQMRKLRRLR
;
A
#
# COMPACT_ATOMS: atom_id res chain seq x y z
N MET A 1 9.91 2.95 53.41
CA MET A 1 10.78 3.85 52.62
C MET A 1 9.86 4.75 51.83
N SER A 2 10.10 6.07 51.87
CA SER A 2 9.32 7.06 51.12
C SER A 2 10.27 7.94 50.32
N VAL A 3 9.85 8.35 49.11
CA VAL A 3 10.62 9.23 48.24
C VAL A 3 9.92 10.58 48.16
N TYR A 4 10.70 11.66 48.25
CA TYR A 4 10.23 13.03 48.15
C TYR A 4 11.01 13.76 47.06
N GLN A 5 10.34 14.60 46.28
CA GLN A 5 10.96 15.52 45.33
C GLN A 5 10.67 16.94 45.82
N ASN A 6 11.72 17.74 46.06
CA ASN A 6 11.59 19.11 46.57
C ASN A 6 10.73 19.21 47.85
N ASP A 7 10.93 18.26 48.77
CA ASP A 7 10.17 18.09 50.03
C ASP A 7 8.69 17.68 49.89
N GLU A 8 8.20 17.46 48.67
CA GLU A 8 6.86 16.91 48.42
C GLU A 8 6.90 15.40 48.18
N HIS A 9 5.90 14.67 48.69
CA HIS A 9 5.84 13.22 48.54
C HIS A 9 5.65 12.82 47.08
N MET A 10 6.57 12.01 46.54
CA MET A 10 6.52 11.60 45.14
C MET A 10 5.46 10.51 44.93
N PRO A 11 4.43 10.72 44.10
CA PRO A 11 3.40 9.72 43.86
C PRO A 11 3.95 8.57 43.02
N TYR A 12 3.79 7.34 43.50
CA TYR A 12 4.13 6.15 42.74
C TYR A 12 3.11 5.91 41.62
N SER A 13 3.59 5.58 40.42
CA SER A 13 2.79 5.34 39.22
C SER A 13 3.51 4.37 38.30
N ASP A 14 2.92 4.03 37.15
CA ASP A 14 3.59 3.23 36.12
C ASP A 14 4.86 3.92 35.59
N ARG A 15 4.91 5.26 35.65
CA ARG A 15 6.06 6.07 35.26
C ARG A 15 7.13 6.13 36.35
N VAL A 16 6.71 6.25 37.61
CA VAL A 16 7.60 6.46 38.76
C VAL A 16 7.47 5.26 39.69
N THR A 17 8.43 4.36 39.62
CA THR A 17 8.45 3.12 40.40
C THR A 17 9.64 3.08 41.36
N VAL A 18 9.47 2.40 42.49
CA VAL A 18 10.55 2.13 43.43
C VAL A 18 10.72 0.63 43.54
N SER A 19 11.93 0.15 43.29
CA SER A 19 12.30 -1.24 43.51
C SER A 19 13.14 -1.37 44.77
N VAL A 20 12.92 -2.46 45.49
CA VAL A 20 13.65 -2.81 46.70
C VAL A 20 14.20 -4.22 46.54
N SER A 21 15.50 -4.38 46.74
CA SER A 21 16.14 -5.69 46.82
C SER A 21 16.81 -5.85 48.18
N GLN A 22 16.82 -7.09 48.67
CA GLN A 22 17.45 -7.44 49.94
C GLN A 22 18.40 -8.62 49.73
N GLU A 23 19.66 -8.40 50.09
CA GLU A 23 20.67 -9.45 50.16
C GLU A 23 21.21 -9.53 51.60
N GLY A 24 20.73 -10.52 52.35
CA GLY A 24 21.04 -10.65 53.78
C GLY A 24 20.51 -9.47 54.58
N MET A 25 21.40 -8.69 55.19
CA MET A 25 21.07 -7.50 56.00
C MET A 25 21.16 -6.20 55.18
N ILE A 26 21.52 -6.27 53.90
CA ILE A 26 21.68 -5.11 53.03
C ILE A 26 20.39 -4.91 52.24
N TYR A 27 19.81 -3.71 52.36
CA TYR A 27 18.68 -3.27 51.55
C TYR A 27 19.17 -2.29 50.49
N SER A 28 18.86 -2.58 49.22
CA SER A 28 19.12 -1.67 48.11
C SER A 28 17.80 -1.13 47.59
N PHE A 29 17.77 0.17 47.32
CA PHE A 29 16.59 0.88 46.84
C PHE A 29 16.95 1.58 45.53
N ALA A 30 16.09 1.44 44.52
CA ALA A 30 16.23 2.16 43.27
C ALA A 30 14.93 2.90 42.93
N LEU A 31 15.05 4.18 42.61
CA LEU A 31 13.98 4.97 42.00
C LEU A 31 14.14 4.88 40.49
N ILE A 32 13.06 4.53 39.79
CA ILE A 32 13.01 4.44 38.34
C ILE A 32 11.95 5.42 37.87
N ILE A 33 12.37 6.39 37.06
CA ILE A 33 11.50 7.34 36.37
C ILE A 33 11.61 7.02 34.88
N THR A 34 10.54 6.51 34.29
CA THR A 34 10.46 6.34 32.83
C THR A 34 10.10 7.66 32.17
N GLU A 35 10.55 7.86 30.92
CA GLU A 35 10.26 9.08 30.15
C GLU A 35 10.56 10.38 30.92
N SER A 36 11.81 10.53 31.36
CA SER A 36 12.17 11.65 32.23
C SER A 36 12.08 12.99 31.52
N SER A 37 11.45 13.97 32.16
CA SER A 37 11.32 15.34 31.67
C SER A 37 12.10 16.31 32.55
N ILE A 38 12.25 17.56 32.10
CA ILE A 38 12.88 18.63 32.91
C ILE A 38 12.16 18.86 34.25
N GLU A 39 10.87 18.49 34.35
CA GLU A 39 10.05 18.60 35.56
C GLU A 39 10.43 17.58 36.63
N ASP A 40 11.11 16.49 36.26
CA ASP A 40 11.64 15.51 37.21
C ASP A 40 12.91 16.04 37.91
N SER A 41 13.47 17.16 37.44
CA SER A 41 14.59 17.81 38.11
C SER A 41 14.19 18.30 39.50
N GLY A 42 15.12 18.21 40.44
CA GLY A 42 14.91 18.65 41.80
C GLY A 42 15.68 17.81 42.80
N ARG A 43 15.49 18.14 44.08
CA ARG A 43 16.13 17.44 45.18
C ARG A 43 15.31 16.21 45.54
N ILE A 44 15.83 15.03 45.21
CA ILE A 44 15.22 13.74 45.53
C ILE A 44 15.73 13.28 46.89
N THR A 45 14.82 13.06 47.83
CA THR A 45 15.12 12.60 49.18
C THR A 45 14.50 11.22 49.43
N PHE A 46 15.35 10.24 49.73
CA PHE A 46 14.93 8.93 50.20
C PHE A 46 14.87 8.94 51.73
N VAL A 47 13.75 8.48 52.28
CA VAL A 47 13.51 8.45 53.72
C VAL A 47 13.27 7.01 54.16
N ALA A 48 14.29 6.42 54.79
CA ALA A 48 14.24 5.09 55.38
C ALA A 48 13.75 5.23 56.83
N ASN A 49 12.72 4.49 57.19
CA ASN A 49 12.18 4.51 58.55
C ASN A 49 11.94 3.07 59.02
N ASN A 50 12.38 2.76 60.22
CA ASN A 50 12.12 1.52 60.94
C ASN A 50 11.69 1.83 62.38
N GLU A 51 11.40 0.79 63.17
CA GLU A 51 10.95 0.96 64.57
C GLU A 51 12.00 1.60 65.50
N PHE A 52 13.27 1.65 65.08
CA PHE A 52 14.39 2.18 65.86
C PHE A 52 14.84 3.57 65.42
N GLY A 53 14.34 4.09 64.29
CA GLY A 53 14.70 5.42 63.82
C GLY A 53 14.46 5.65 62.33
N MET A 54 14.85 6.84 61.91
CA MET A 54 14.71 7.33 60.55
C MET A 54 16.06 7.83 60.05
N ASP A 55 16.42 7.45 58.83
CA ASP A 55 17.58 7.94 58.11
C ASP A 55 17.15 8.51 56.76
N LYS A 56 17.91 9.49 56.25
CA LYS A 56 17.57 10.19 55.00
C LYS A 56 18.82 10.43 54.17
N VAL A 57 18.68 10.23 52.86
CA VAL A 57 19.68 10.61 51.86
C VAL A 57 19.02 11.47 50.79
N ALA A 58 19.69 12.55 50.41
CA ALA A 58 19.22 13.50 49.40
C ALA A 58 20.21 13.59 48.23
N ILE A 59 19.68 13.64 47.02
CA ILE A 59 20.43 13.71 45.76
C ILE A 59 19.79 14.80 44.90
N ASP A 60 20.61 15.69 44.33
CA ASP A 60 20.12 16.68 43.38
C ASP A 60 20.10 16.07 41.98
N LEU A 61 18.89 15.83 41.45
CA LEU A 61 18.70 15.36 40.08
C LEU A 61 18.56 16.58 39.16
N LEU A 62 19.44 16.70 38.19
CA LEU A 62 19.33 17.69 37.11
C LEU A 62 19.08 16.94 35.80
N VAL A 63 17.89 17.12 35.24
CA VAL A 63 17.56 16.65 33.89
C VAL A 63 17.80 17.80 32.93
N GLU A 64 18.90 17.73 32.20
CA GLU A 64 19.18 18.72 31.15
C GLU A 64 18.32 18.42 29.91
N PRO A 65 17.77 19.45 29.25
CA PRO A 65 17.11 19.24 27.97
C PRO A 65 18.12 18.67 26.99
N SER A 66 17.80 17.52 26.39
CA SER A 66 18.65 16.92 25.38
C SER A 66 18.78 17.89 24.20
N SER A 67 19.97 18.45 24.00
CA SER A 67 20.35 19.18 22.78
C SER A 67 20.66 18.23 21.62
N ILE A 68 20.77 16.94 21.93
CA ILE A 68 20.79 15.86 20.96
C ILE A 68 19.31 15.63 20.58
N PRO A 69 18.91 15.75 19.30
CA PRO A 69 17.60 15.28 18.89
C PRO A 69 17.54 13.82 19.33
N VAL A 70 16.65 13.54 20.29
CA VAL A 70 16.31 12.16 20.64
C VAL A 70 16.04 11.49 19.29
N PRO A 71 16.66 10.34 18.95
CA PRO A 71 16.13 9.54 17.88
C PRO A 71 14.77 9.06 18.38
N THR A 72 13.78 9.92 18.25
CA THR A 72 12.44 9.51 18.00
C THR A 72 12.53 8.46 16.90
N ASN A 73 11.73 7.41 16.99
CA ASN A 73 11.42 6.61 15.82
C ASN A 73 10.61 7.46 14.79
N ASP A 74 11.00 8.72 14.53
CA ASP A 74 10.38 9.63 13.56
C ASP A 74 10.78 9.27 12.12
N PHE A 75 11.73 8.34 11.93
CA PHE A 75 11.89 7.72 10.62
C PHE A 75 10.78 6.68 10.40
N VAL A 76 9.59 7.19 10.09
CA VAL A 76 8.47 6.40 9.56
C VAL A 76 8.83 5.86 8.15
N GLY A 77 9.79 6.51 7.51
CA GLY A 77 10.37 6.15 6.22
C GLY A 77 10.16 7.23 5.15
N ASP A 78 10.33 6.89 3.88
CA ASP A 78 10.00 7.79 2.77
C ASP A 78 8.55 7.54 2.34
N PRO A 79 7.71 8.59 2.19
CA PRO A 79 6.31 8.43 1.81
C PRO A 79 6.16 7.74 0.45
N ALA A 80 5.13 6.90 0.32
CA ALA A 80 4.76 6.29 -0.95
C ALA A 80 4.54 7.37 -2.01
N LYS A 81 5.09 7.15 -3.21
CA LYS A 81 5.02 8.06 -4.35
C LYS A 81 4.94 7.30 -5.67
N VAL A 82 4.08 7.76 -6.56
CA VAL A 82 4.07 7.35 -7.97
C VAL A 82 5.08 8.19 -8.73
N ILE A 83 6.23 7.60 -9.08
CA ILE A 83 7.32 8.29 -9.79
C ILE A 83 7.08 8.29 -11.30
N ILE A 84 6.62 7.16 -11.83
CA ILE A 84 6.17 7.02 -13.21
C ILE A 84 4.76 6.44 -13.15
N PRO A 85 3.73 7.24 -13.46
CA PRO A 85 2.34 6.78 -13.43
C PRO A 85 2.10 5.76 -14.54
N LEU A 86 1.12 4.88 -14.31
CA LEU A 86 0.54 4.08 -15.38
C LEU A 86 -0.16 5.04 -16.37
N GLN A 87 -0.12 4.72 -17.65
CA GLN A 87 -0.63 5.59 -18.71
C GLN A 87 -1.82 4.95 -19.42
N ASN A 88 -2.72 5.80 -19.91
CA ASN A 88 -3.85 5.35 -20.71
C ASN A 88 -3.37 4.51 -21.88
N THR A 89 -4.03 3.37 -22.10
CA THR A 89 -3.57 2.36 -23.05
C THR A 89 -4.72 1.96 -23.96
N ILE A 90 -4.46 1.91 -25.26
CA ILE A 90 -5.37 1.36 -26.25
C ILE A 90 -4.91 -0.06 -26.56
N VAL A 91 -5.81 -1.02 -26.42
CA VAL A 91 -5.56 -2.45 -26.66
C VAL A 91 -6.64 -2.97 -27.60
N LYS A 92 -6.31 -3.99 -28.40
CA LYS A 92 -7.33 -4.68 -29.19
C LYS A 92 -8.04 -5.72 -28.34
N GLU A 93 -9.30 -5.97 -28.65
CA GLU A 93 -10.05 -7.06 -28.03
C GLU A 93 -9.30 -8.41 -28.23
N GLY A 94 -9.15 -9.17 -27.15
CA GLY A 94 -8.41 -10.43 -27.08
C GLY A 94 -6.89 -10.30 -26.96
N GLU A 95 -6.33 -9.09 -26.99
CA GLU A 95 -4.92 -8.85 -26.69
C GLU A 95 -4.68 -8.50 -25.21
N THR A 96 -3.42 -8.54 -24.78
CA THR A 96 -3.03 -8.19 -23.41
C THR A 96 -2.67 -6.70 -23.32
N ALA A 97 -3.36 -5.95 -22.46
CA ALA A 97 -2.96 -4.59 -22.11
C ALA A 97 -1.78 -4.64 -21.14
N ARG A 98 -0.65 -4.01 -21.49
CA ARG A 98 0.57 -4.04 -20.69
C ARG A 98 0.99 -2.65 -20.24
N LEU A 99 0.81 -2.38 -18.96
CA LEU A 99 1.15 -1.10 -18.34
C LEU A 99 2.41 -1.24 -17.51
N ARG A 100 3.22 -0.19 -17.49
CA ARG A 100 4.48 -0.13 -16.72
C ARG A 100 4.56 1.18 -15.99
N GLY A 101 4.93 1.11 -14.72
CA GLY A 101 5.10 2.27 -13.86
C GLY A 101 6.31 2.12 -12.96
N ARG A 102 6.51 3.13 -12.12
CA ARG A 102 7.51 3.10 -11.06
C ARG A 102 7.00 3.83 -9.84
N ILE A 103 7.18 3.20 -8.70
CA ILE A 103 6.84 3.75 -7.40
C ILE A 103 8.11 3.92 -6.56
N ALA A 104 8.04 4.77 -5.55
CA ALA A 104 9.10 4.94 -4.56
C ALA A 104 8.48 5.08 -3.16
N GLY A 105 9.27 4.77 -2.16
CA GLY A 105 8.90 4.82 -0.76
C GLY A 105 9.79 3.86 0.02
N PHE A 106 9.95 4.14 1.31
CA PHE A 106 10.63 3.26 2.24
C PHE A 106 9.75 3.16 3.49
N PRO A 107 9.33 1.98 3.94
CA PRO A 107 9.39 0.69 3.23
C PRO A 107 8.77 0.74 1.82
N LEU A 108 9.12 -0.23 0.97
CA LEU A 108 8.57 -0.33 -0.39
C LEU A 108 7.04 -0.31 -0.30
N PRO A 109 6.33 0.57 -1.02
CA PRO A 109 4.89 0.70 -0.87
C PRO A 109 4.13 -0.52 -1.36
N ASP A 110 3.02 -0.83 -0.69
CA ASP A 110 2.01 -1.75 -1.18
C ASP A 110 1.23 -1.10 -2.33
N VAL A 111 0.70 -1.93 -3.22
CA VAL A 111 -0.01 -1.50 -4.43
C VAL A 111 -1.42 -2.07 -4.42
N ILE A 112 -2.39 -1.17 -4.57
CA ILE A 112 -3.81 -1.49 -4.65
C ILE A 112 -4.32 -0.95 -5.98
N ILE A 113 -5.13 -1.74 -6.69
CA ILE A 113 -5.79 -1.30 -7.93
C ILE A 113 -7.29 -1.29 -7.70
N LEU A 114 -7.92 -0.17 -8.03
CA LEU A 114 -9.35 0.03 -7.93
C LEU A 114 -9.96 0.13 -9.33
N ARG A 115 -11.16 -0.43 -9.50
CA ARG A 115 -12.07 -0.17 -10.63
C ARG A 115 -13.42 0.21 -10.05
N ASP A 116 -14.00 1.33 -10.49
CA ASP A 116 -15.22 1.92 -9.89
C ASP A 116 -15.11 2.12 -8.35
N GLY A 117 -13.90 2.41 -7.86
CA GLY A 117 -13.63 2.55 -6.42
C GLY A 117 -13.67 1.23 -5.64
N LEU A 118 -13.80 0.09 -6.30
CA LEU A 118 -13.72 -1.24 -5.70
C LEU A 118 -12.35 -1.86 -5.95
N GLU A 119 -11.77 -2.40 -4.89
CA GLU A 119 -10.47 -3.08 -4.96
C GLU A 119 -10.54 -4.37 -5.78
N ILE A 120 -9.61 -4.49 -6.71
CA ILE A 120 -9.33 -5.71 -7.47
C ILE A 120 -8.38 -6.57 -6.65
N ASN A 121 -8.75 -7.83 -6.41
CA ASN A 121 -7.89 -8.76 -5.70
C ASN A 121 -6.85 -9.37 -6.65
N LEU A 122 -5.66 -8.76 -6.70
CA LEU A 122 -4.56 -9.16 -7.58
C LEU A 122 -3.99 -10.56 -7.30
N GLU A 123 -4.28 -11.16 -6.15
CA GLU A 123 -3.79 -12.51 -5.80
C GLU A 123 -4.68 -13.63 -6.34
N PHE A 124 -5.97 -13.36 -6.55
CA PHE A 124 -6.97 -14.36 -6.96
C PHE A 124 -7.63 -14.07 -8.32
N ASP A 125 -7.21 -13.02 -9.00
CA ASP A 125 -7.73 -12.67 -10.33
C ASP A 125 -6.81 -13.19 -11.43
N ASP A 126 -7.17 -14.33 -12.03
CA ASP A 126 -6.42 -14.94 -13.15
C ASP A 126 -6.41 -14.06 -14.41
N HIS A 127 -7.29 -13.06 -14.51
CA HIS A 127 -7.36 -12.11 -15.63
C HIS A 127 -6.28 -11.02 -15.53
N ILE A 128 -5.72 -10.80 -14.33
CA ILE A 128 -4.80 -9.71 -14.05
C ILE A 128 -3.48 -10.25 -13.48
N GLU A 129 -2.40 -10.02 -14.21
CA GLU A 129 -1.05 -10.31 -13.70
C GLU A 129 -0.38 -9.04 -13.19
N PHE A 130 -0.01 -9.03 -11.92
CA PHE A 130 0.72 -7.93 -11.31
C PHE A 130 2.14 -8.36 -10.88
N LEU A 131 3.13 -7.54 -11.21
CA LEU A 131 4.52 -7.73 -10.79
C LEU A 131 5.09 -6.44 -10.21
N GLN A 132 5.52 -6.51 -8.96
CA GLN A 132 6.30 -5.47 -8.29
C GLN A 132 7.74 -5.95 -8.07
N LYS A 133 8.71 -5.15 -8.49
CA LYS A 133 10.14 -5.42 -8.28
C LYS A 133 10.68 -4.60 -7.09
N PRO A 134 11.74 -5.09 -6.41
CA PRO A 134 12.36 -4.36 -5.29
C PRO A 134 12.90 -2.96 -5.63
N ASN A 135 13.17 -2.67 -6.91
CA ASN A 135 13.61 -1.36 -7.37
C ASN A 135 12.44 -0.37 -7.63
N GLY A 136 11.22 -0.73 -7.23
CA GLY A 136 10.02 0.07 -7.41
C GLY A 136 9.40 0.00 -8.81
N GLU A 137 9.92 -0.80 -9.74
CA GLU A 137 9.25 -1.03 -11.03
C GLU A 137 7.99 -1.89 -10.84
N ILE A 138 6.88 -1.43 -11.40
CA ILE A 138 5.60 -2.16 -11.41
C ILE A 138 5.18 -2.47 -12.84
N ILE A 139 4.60 -3.64 -13.04
CA ILE A 139 4.03 -4.09 -14.31
C ILE A 139 2.65 -4.65 -14.03
N LEU A 140 1.66 -4.15 -14.76
CA LEU A 140 0.28 -4.63 -14.73
C LEU A 140 -0.06 -5.15 -16.13
N ASN A 141 -0.47 -6.41 -16.21
CA ASN A 141 -1.04 -6.99 -17.42
C ASN A 141 -2.51 -7.31 -17.18
N ILE A 142 -3.38 -6.85 -18.07
CA ILE A 142 -4.77 -7.32 -18.15
C ILE A 142 -4.82 -8.25 -19.36
N LEU A 143 -5.04 -9.54 -19.11
CA LEU A 143 -5.05 -10.58 -20.14
C LEU A 143 -6.35 -10.52 -20.95
N ASP A 144 -6.36 -11.15 -22.14
CA ASP A 144 -7.57 -11.36 -22.97
C ASP A 144 -8.59 -10.20 -22.93
N CYS A 145 -8.14 -8.97 -23.21
CA CYS A 145 -8.93 -7.77 -22.93
C CYS A 145 -10.28 -7.80 -23.66
N SER A 146 -11.33 -7.53 -22.92
CA SER A 146 -12.71 -7.54 -23.38
C SER A 146 -13.34 -6.15 -23.24
N PRO A 147 -14.50 -5.87 -23.83
CA PRO A 147 -15.21 -4.61 -23.61
C PRO A 147 -15.59 -4.33 -22.14
N PHE A 148 -15.44 -5.30 -21.22
CA PHE A 148 -15.62 -5.10 -19.77
C PHE A 148 -14.37 -4.56 -19.07
N ASP A 149 -13.24 -4.55 -19.77
CA ASP A 149 -11.97 -3.98 -19.29
C ASP A 149 -11.76 -2.56 -19.82
N ASP A 150 -12.66 -2.06 -20.68
CA ASP A 150 -12.68 -0.67 -21.13
C ASP A 150 -13.28 0.22 -20.02
N ASP A 151 -12.40 0.67 -19.13
CA ASP A 151 -12.80 1.37 -17.91
C ASP A 151 -11.68 2.29 -17.38
N GLU A 152 -12.05 3.12 -16.41
CA GLU A 152 -11.14 3.93 -15.61
C GLU A 152 -10.67 3.16 -14.36
N TYR A 153 -9.36 3.12 -14.16
CA TYR A 153 -8.72 2.42 -13.06
C TYR A 153 -7.93 3.41 -12.21
N THR A 154 -7.85 3.14 -10.91
CA THR A 154 -7.01 3.89 -9.98
C THR A 154 -5.92 3.01 -9.41
N LEU A 155 -4.66 3.42 -9.57
CA LEU A 155 -3.53 2.87 -8.83
C LEU A 155 -3.39 3.64 -7.52
N LEU A 156 -3.45 2.95 -6.40
CA LEU A 156 -3.16 3.48 -5.07
C LEU A 156 -1.87 2.83 -4.55
N VAL A 157 -0.97 3.66 -4.01
CA VAL A 157 0.27 3.20 -3.38
C VAL A 157 0.33 3.67 -1.94
N GLU A 158 0.65 2.77 -1.03
CA GLU A 158 0.55 3.00 0.42
C GLU A 158 1.77 2.46 1.15
N ASN A 159 2.27 3.23 2.11
CA ASN A 159 3.11 2.71 3.17
C ASN A 159 2.83 3.48 4.47
N MET A 160 3.50 3.08 5.56
CA MET A 160 3.34 3.73 6.87
C MET A 160 3.64 5.24 6.87
N ALA A 161 4.42 5.73 5.89
CA ALA A 161 4.85 7.12 5.79
C ALA A 161 3.95 7.98 4.88
N GLY A 162 3.07 7.38 4.07
CA GLY A 162 2.17 8.13 3.22
C GLY A 162 1.47 7.30 2.14
N ILE A 163 0.62 7.99 1.40
CA ILE A 163 -0.22 7.44 0.34
C ILE A 163 -0.11 8.35 -0.89
N ASP A 164 -0.10 7.77 -2.08
CA ASP A 164 -0.17 8.48 -3.36
C ASP A 164 -1.00 7.67 -4.36
N SER A 165 -1.46 8.29 -5.44
CA SER A 165 -2.31 7.63 -6.43
C SER A 165 -2.19 8.20 -7.84
N CYS A 166 -2.52 7.40 -8.85
CA CYS A 166 -2.74 7.88 -10.21
C CYS A 166 -3.90 7.14 -10.89
N GLU A 167 -4.61 7.85 -11.76
CA GLU A 167 -5.68 7.31 -12.60
C GLU A 167 -5.14 6.95 -13.99
N PHE A 168 -5.67 5.89 -14.59
CA PHE A 168 -5.38 5.50 -15.96
C PHE A 168 -6.60 4.80 -16.58
N GLU A 169 -6.76 4.96 -17.91
CA GLU A 169 -7.87 4.36 -18.65
C GLU A 169 -7.37 3.28 -19.61
N ILE A 170 -8.15 2.21 -19.74
CA ILE A 170 -7.95 1.19 -20.76
C ILE A 170 -9.04 1.35 -21.82
N PHE A 171 -8.64 1.42 -23.09
CA PHE A 171 -9.56 1.46 -24.21
C PHE A 171 -9.45 0.17 -25.02
N VAL A 172 -10.54 -0.60 -25.09
CA VAL A 172 -10.58 -1.87 -25.81
C VAL A 172 -11.24 -1.66 -27.16
N VAL A 173 -10.44 -1.76 -28.21
CA VAL A 173 -10.91 -1.57 -29.58
C VAL A 173 -11.21 -2.94 -30.20
N GLU A 174 -12.49 -3.18 -30.51
CA GLU A 174 -12.88 -4.31 -31.36
C GLU A 174 -12.11 -4.18 -32.70
N GLU A 175 -11.46 -5.25 -33.18
CA GLU A 175 -10.87 -5.20 -34.52
C GLU A 175 -11.98 -4.84 -35.53
N PRO A 176 -11.72 -3.91 -36.47
CA PRO A 176 -12.69 -3.66 -37.52
C PRO A 176 -12.90 -4.99 -38.24
N PHE A 177 -14.16 -5.40 -38.35
CA PHE A 177 -14.52 -6.55 -39.16
C PHE A 177 -14.05 -6.28 -40.59
N ASP A 178 -12.89 -6.82 -40.97
CA ASP A 178 -12.35 -6.62 -42.31
C ASP A 178 -13.19 -7.46 -43.26
N MET A 179 -14.22 -6.82 -43.82
CA MET A 179 -15.09 -7.38 -44.84
C MET A 179 -14.27 -7.91 -46.02
N ASN A 180 -13.13 -7.30 -46.38
CA ASN A 180 -12.31 -7.79 -47.48
C ASN A 180 -11.54 -9.05 -47.10
N GLU A 181 -10.96 -9.12 -45.90
CA GLU A 181 -10.28 -10.33 -45.44
C GLU A 181 -11.27 -11.49 -45.26
N SER A 182 -12.44 -11.22 -44.70
CA SER A 182 -13.49 -12.22 -44.52
C SER A 182 -14.13 -12.64 -45.86
N LEU A 183 -14.33 -11.72 -46.81
CA LEU A 183 -14.72 -12.05 -48.19
C LEU A 183 -13.64 -12.84 -48.93
N ASP A 184 -12.35 -12.53 -48.73
CA ASP A 184 -11.25 -13.26 -49.34
C ASP A 184 -11.09 -14.64 -48.71
N ARG A 185 -11.21 -14.79 -47.39
CA ARG A 185 -11.33 -16.08 -46.70
C ARG A 185 -12.55 -16.86 -47.20
N ARG A 186 -13.71 -16.22 -47.39
CA ARG A 186 -14.92 -16.82 -47.99
C ARG A 186 -14.70 -17.23 -49.45
N ARG A 187 -14.01 -16.42 -50.26
CA ARG A 187 -13.65 -16.72 -51.66
C ARG A 187 -12.65 -17.86 -51.73
N GLN A 188 -11.67 -17.90 -50.83
CA GLN A 188 -10.66 -18.94 -50.73
C GLN A 188 -11.30 -20.25 -50.24
N ARG A 189 -12.17 -20.19 -49.22
CA ARG A 189 -13.02 -21.32 -48.78
C ARG A 189 -13.94 -21.82 -49.90
N ARG A 190 -14.61 -20.92 -50.64
CA ARG A 190 -15.43 -21.29 -51.82
C ARG A 190 -14.59 -21.93 -52.92
N ARG A 191 -13.40 -21.40 -53.20
CA ARG A 191 -12.44 -22.00 -54.15
C ARG A 191 -12.01 -23.40 -53.69
N MET A 192 -11.66 -23.55 -52.41
CA MET A 192 -11.28 -24.82 -51.81
C MET A 192 -12.44 -25.82 -51.76
N ARG A 193 -13.68 -25.37 -51.54
CA ARG A 193 -14.91 -26.19 -51.60
C ARG A 193 -15.29 -26.58 -53.03
N LYS A 194 -15.01 -25.73 -54.02
CA LYS A 194 -15.11 -26.09 -55.45
C LYS A 194 -14.06 -27.13 -55.85
N LEU A 195 -12.87 -27.05 -55.27
CA LEU A 195 -11.80 -28.05 -55.44
C LEU A 195 -12.06 -29.36 -54.67
N LYS A 196 -12.74 -29.31 -53.51
CA LYS A 196 -13.09 -30.49 -52.68
C LYS A 196 -14.49 -31.07 -52.91
N GLY A 197 -15.30 -30.46 -53.78
CA GLY A 197 -16.63 -30.97 -54.16
C GLY A 197 -17.72 -30.80 -53.08
N GLY A 198 -18.32 -29.60 -52.98
CA GLY A 198 -19.64 -29.30 -52.35
C GLY A 198 -19.73 -29.51 -50.82
N LEU A 199 -20.13 -28.54 -49.99
CA LEU A 199 -21.53 -28.16 -49.72
C LEU A 199 -21.62 -26.98 -48.71
N GLN A 200 -22.80 -26.36 -48.70
CA GLN A 200 -23.45 -25.36 -47.82
C GLN A 200 -22.81 -24.00 -47.52
N MET A 201 -23.61 -22.94 -47.64
CA MET A 201 -23.31 -21.54 -47.34
C MET A 201 -24.17 -21.15 -46.13
N ASP A 202 -23.58 -20.64 -45.06
CA ASP A 202 -24.28 -20.29 -43.82
C ASP A 202 -24.70 -18.80 -43.83
N ASP A 203 -25.94 -18.55 -43.46
CA ASP A 203 -26.66 -17.25 -43.53
C ASP A 203 -26.31 -16.28 -42.38
N ASP A 204 -25.36 -16.62 -41.50
CA ASP A 204 -25.11 -15.90 -40.24
C ASP A 204 -24.34 -14.57 -40.37
N ASP A 205 -23.64 -14.33 -41.48
CA ASP A 205 -22.74 -13.16 -41.62
C ASP A 205 -23.48 -11.85 -41.99
N GLU A 206 -24.76 -11.88 -42.36
CA GLU A 206 -25.51 -10.65 -42.69
C GLU A 206 -25.95 -9.87 -41.42
N ASP A 207 -26.30 -10.56 -40.33
CA ASP A 207 -26.86 -9.95 -39.10
C ASP A 207 -25.80 -9.20 -38.26
N LEU A 208 -24.52 -9.57 -38.37
CA LEU A 208 -23.41 -8.92 -37.66
C LEU A 208 -23.17 -7.47 -38.15
N SER A 209 -23.32 -7.24 -39.45
CA SER A 209 -23.02 -5.96 -40.09
C SER A 209 -24.03 -4.84 -39.73
N GLU A 210 -25.31 -5.17 -39.62
CA GLU A 210 -26.35 -4.20 -39.26
C GLU A 210 -26.27 -3.78 -37.78
N ARG A 211 -25.89 -4.70 -36.88
CA ARG A 211 -25.73 -4.40 -35.46
C ARG A 211 -24.59 -3.42 -35.21
N GLN A 212 -23.46 -3.57 -35.91
CA GLN A 212 -22.32 -2.65 -35.80
C GLN A 212 -22.64 -1.23 -36.31
N MET A 213 -23.40 -1.11 -37.42
CA MET A 213 -23.83 0.19 -37.96
C MET A 213 -24.76 0.98 -37.02
N ARG A 214 -25.52 0.31 -36.14
CA ARG A 214 -26.37 0.99 -35.14
C ARG A 214 -25.55 1.55 -33.96
N LYS A 215 -24.47 0.88 -33.54
CA LYS A 215 -23.55 1.37 -32.49
C LYS A 215 -22.82 2.66 -32.92
N LEU A 216 -22.31 2.71 -34.15
CA LEU A 216 -21.60 3.86 -34.71
C LEU A 216 -22.41 5.17 -34.77
N ARG A 217 -23.74 5.08 -34.88
CA ARG A 217 -24.63 6.26 -34.90
C ARG A 217 -24.83 6.91 -33.53
N ARG A 218 -24.45 6.24 -32.44
CA ARG A 218 -24.56 6.77 -31.07
C ARG A 218 -23.31 7.52 -30.61
N LEU A 219 -22.23 7.50 -31.39
CA LEU A 219 -20.94 8.16 -31.13
C LEU A 219 -20.88 9.62 -31.62
N ARG A 220 -22.02 10.28 -31.89
CA ARG A 220 -22.08 11.62 -32.48
C ARG A 220 -22.89 12.61 -31.66
#